data_AF-A0A849AJ94-F1
#
_entry.id   AF-A0A849AJ94-F1
#
_cell.length_a   1.000
_cell.length_b   1.000
_cell.length_c   1.000
_cell.angle_alpha   90.00
_cell.angle_beta   90.00
_cell.angle_gamma   90.00
#
_symmetry.space_group_name_H-M   'P 1'
#
loop_
_entity.id
_entity.type
_entity.pdbx_description
1 polymer ?
#
loop_
_entity_poly.entity_id
_entity_poly.type
_entity_poly.pdbx_seq_one_letter_code
_entity_poly.pdbx_strand_id
1 'polypeptide(L)'
;MAHRGFTGRGAPENSLAAFGAAVDLGFSYVETDVHATSDGVLLAFHDDKLDRVTDSSGEIAALPWSTVRAAKIAGTQEIPTLDAVLESWPELRVNIDCKSAGAVAPLADAIERHAAHDRVCVASFSDKRRRAVLRRLTRPVATSGGQSVITRFVLGMRALDGVDCVQVPQAAGPLPVVTARMVRRAHTDGTQVHVWTVDEADDMHRLLDLGVDGLITDRADTLKSVLQQRGQWD
;
A
#
# COMPACT_ATOMS: atom_id res chain seq x y z
N MET A 1 -7.35 -5.39 -2.06
CA MET A 1 -7.03 -4.11 -1.37
C MET A 1 -7.31 -2.99 -2.34
N ALA A 2 -7.96 -1.92 -1.90
CA ALA A 2 -8.17 -0.74 -2.72
C ALA A 2 -6.87 0.10 -2.73
N HIS A 3 -6.28 0.30 -3.91
CA HIS A 3 -5.01 1.01 -4.11
C HIS A 3 -5.24 2.51 -3.98
N ARG A 4 -4.62 3.15 -2.99
CA ARG A 4 -4.81 4.59 -2.70
C ARG A 4 -6.28 4.97 -2.43
N GLY A 5 -7.07 4.02 -1.91
CA GLY A 5 -8.52 4.14 -1.75
C GLY A 5 -9.31 3.72 -3.00
N PHE A 6 -10.55 4.18 -3.13
CA PHE A 6 -11.41 3.89 -4.29
C PHE A 6 -11.89 5.18 -4.96
N THR A 7 -11.50 5.36 -6.23
CA THR A 7 -11.74 6.59 -6.99
C THR A 7 -13.02 6.57 -7.84
N GLY A 8 -13.64 5.40 -8.02
CA GLY A 8 -14.80 5.22 -8.93
C GLY A 8 -16.08 6.00 -8.57
N ARG A 9 -16.09 6.72 -7.45
CA ARG A 9 -17.16 7.67 -7.07
C ARG A 9 -16.78 9.15 -7.26
N GLY A 10 -15.73 9.43 -8.03
CA GLY A 10 -15.18 10.78 -8.20
C GLY A 10 -14.35 11.26 -7.00
N ALA A 11 -13.99 10.35 -6.09
CA ALA A 11 -13.09 10.64 -4.99
C ALA A 11 -11.63 10.62 -5.50
N PRO A 12 -10.83 11.68 -5.28
CA PRO A 12 -9.42 11.69 -5.68
C PRO A 12 -8.58 10.64 -4.95
N GLU A 13 -7.56 10.08 -5.60
CA GLU A 13 -6.65 9.10 -4.98
C GLU A 13 -5.99 9.66 -3.70
N ASN A 14 -5.67 8.78 -2.75
CA ASN A 14 -5.05 9.13 -1.46
C ASN A 14 -5.77 10.29 -0.74
N SER A 15 -7.10 10.31 -0.76
CA SER A 15 -7.93 11.25 0.01
C SER A 15 -8.77 10.49 1.03
N LEU A 16 -9.21 11.16 2.12
CA LEU A 16 -10.16 10.57 3.06
C LEU A 16 -11.46 10.13 2.36
N ALA A 17 -11.90 10.89 1.34
CA ALA A 17 -13.06 10.51 0.54
C ALA A 17 -12.84 9.18 -0.20
N ALA A 18 -11.65 8.94 -0.77
CA ALA A 18 -11.36 7.68 -1.47
C ALA A 18 -11.20 6.50 -0.50
N PHE A 19 -10.58 6.70 0.66
CA PHE A 19 -10.52 5.66 1.70
C PHE A 19 -11.91 5.32 2.23
N GLY A 20 -12.74 6.33 2.52
CA GLY A 20 -14.13 6.15 2.92
C GLY A 20 -14.95 5.43 1.86
N ALA A 21 -14.79 5.80 0.58
CA ALA A 21 -15.47 5.12 -0.51
C ALA A 21 -15.08 3.63 -0.64
N ALA A 22 -13.84 3.27 -0.33
CA ALA A 22 -13.42 1.87 -0.28
C ALA A 22 -14.06 1.11 0.89
N VAL A 23 -14.11 1.73 2.07
CA VAL A 23 -14.78 1.17 3.26
C VAL A 23 -16.27 1.00 3.02
N ASP A 24 -16.95 2.00 2.45
CA ASP A 24 -18.37 1.94 2.08
C ASP A 24 -18.66 0.85 1.04
N LEU A 25 -17.68 0.55 0.19
CA LEU A 25 -17.76 -0.56 -0.77
C LEU A 25 -17.59 -1.93 -0.07
N GLY A 26 -17.16 -1.96 1.19
CA GLY A 26 -16.99 -3.15 2.02
C GLY A 26 -15.55 -3.67 2.11
N PHE A 27 -14.56 -2.88 1.67
CA PHE A 27 -13.15 -3.29 1.78
C PHE A 27 -12.65 -3.13 3.22
N SER A 28 -12.08 -4.20 3.79
CA SER A 28 -11.36 -4.16 5.06
C SER A 28 -9.87 -3.82 4.93
N TYR A 29 -9.36 -3.75 3.68
CA TYR A 29 -7.97 -3.47 3.39
C TYR A 29 -7.82 -2.38 2.32
N VAL A 30 -7.03 -1.37 2.64
CA VAL A 30 -6.56 -0.35 1.69
C VAL A 30 -5.04 -0.35 1.62
N GLU A 31 -4.51 0.15 0.51
CA GLU A 31 -3.11 0.46 0.35
C GLU A 31 -2.94 1.98 0.26
N THR A 32 -1.84 2.49 0.80
CA THR A 32 -1.43 3.88 0.65
C THR A 32 0.09 3.99 0.65
N ASP A 33 0.57 5.10 0.13
CA ASP A 33 1.96 5.51 0.16
C ASP A 33 2.16 6.60 1.20
N VAL A 34 3.36 6.71 1.79
CA VAL A 34 3.66 7.80 2.73
C VAL A 34 4.96 8.56 2.48
N HIS A 35 4.85 9.88 2.63
CA HIS A 35 5.96 10.84 2.70
C HIS A 35 5.85 11.70 3.95
N ALA A 36 6.94 12.35 4.35
CA ALA A 36 6.93 13.30 5.45
C ALA A 36 7.31 14.70 4.96
N THR A 37 6.65 15.71 5.51
CA THR A 37 7.01 17.13 5.35
C THR A 37 8.35 17.44 6.02
N SER A 38 8.91 18.63 5.75
CA SER A 38 10.20 19.04 6.33
C SER A 38 10.18 19.16 7.86
N ASP A 39 9.00 19.36 8.45
CA ASP A 39 8.73 19.40 9.89
C ASP A 39 8.17 18.06 10.44
N GLY A 40 8.18 16.98 9.64
CA GLY A 40 7.97 15.61 10.11
C GLY A 40 6.52 15.13 10.15
N VAL A 41 5.57 15.86 9.54
CA VAL A 41 4.17 15.41 9.42
C VAL A 41 4.06 14.36 8.31
N LEU A 42 3.53 13.19 8.65
CA LEU A 42 3.40 12.06 7.74
C LEU A 42 2.09 12.12 6.96
N LEU A 43 2.19 12.08 5.64
CA LEU A 43 1.10 12.24 4.68
C LEU A 43 0.82 10.92 3.98
N ALA A 44 -0.45 10.62 3.72
CA ALA A 44 -0.85 9.60 2.76
C ALA A 44 -0.82 10.22 1.35
N PHE A 45 0.26 9.95 0.61
CA PHE A 45 0.53 10.58 -0.69
C PHE A 45 1.58 9.78 -1.48
N HIS A 46 1.41 9.62 -2.79
CA HIS A 46 2.27 8.74 -3.60
C HIS A 46 3.57 9.41 -4.08
N ASP A 47 3.46 10.54 -4.77
CA ASP A 47 4.60 11.19 -5.41
C ASP A 47 5.46 11.92 -4.39
N ASP A 48 6.74 12.14 -4.71
CA ASP A 48 7.62 12.99 -3.89
C ASP A 48 7.30 14.49 -4.02
N LYS A 49 6.45 14.85 -4.99
CA LYS A 49 6.05 16.22 -5.32
C LYS A 49 4.53 16.39 -5.40
N LEU A 50 4.06 17.58 -5.07
CA LEU A 50 2.63 17.93 -5.07
C LEU A 50 2.03 18.07 -6.49
N ASP A 51 2.87 18.26 -7.50
CA ASP A 51 2.55 18.80 -8.82
C ASP A 51 1.50 18.00 -9.62
N ARG A 52 1.51 16.66 -9.56
CA ARG A 52 0.68 15.83 -10.45
C ARG A 52 -0.80 15.83 -10.09
N VAL A 53 -1.10 15.82 -8.79
CA VAL A 53 -2.46 15.51 -8.28
C VAL A 53 -3.06 16.63 -7.46
N THR A 54 -2.31 17.69 -7.19
CA THR A 54 -2.80 18.83 -6.41
C THR A 54 -2.81 20.10 -7.25
N ASP A 55 -3.40 21.15 -6.69
CA ASP A 55 -3.35 22.52 -7.21
C ASP A 55 -2.06 23.28 -6.82
N SER A 56 -1.08 22.58 -6.26
CA SER A 56 0.17 23.14 -5.71
C SER A 56 1.39 22.42 -6.31
N SER A 57 2.59 22.96 -6.05
CA SER A 57 3.84 22.39 -6.54
C SER A 57 4.93 22.37 -5.48
N GLY A 58 5.93 21.52 -5.69
CA GLY A 58 7.12 21.44 -4.85
C GLY A 58 7.32 20.07 -4.20
N GLU A 59 8.55 19.84 -3.77
CA GLU A 59 8.98 18.60 -3.13
C GLU A 59 8.49 18.55 -1.68
N ILE A 60 7.74 17.51 -1.33
CA ILE A 60 7.10 17.37 -0.01
C ILE A 60 8.14 17.46 1.12
N ALA A 61 9.28 16.80 0.94
CA ALA A 61 10.36 16.77 1.94
C ALA A 61 11.00 18.16 2.19
N ALA A 62 10.79 19.14 1.31
CA ALA A 62 11.31 20.50 1.44
C ALA A 62 10.28 21.49 2.02
N LEU A 63 9.01 21.10 2.12
CA LEU A 63 7.92 21.99 2.52
C LEU A 63 7.43 21.68 3.95
N PRO A 64 7.14 22.71 4.78
CA PRO A 64 6.52 22.49 6.09
C PRO A 64 5.04 22.14 5.93
N TRP A 65 4.47 21.49 6.95
CA TRP A 65 3.06 21.10 6.95
C TRP A 65 2.11 22.29 6.76
N SER A 66 2.46 23.46 7.28
CA SER A 66 1.66 24.68 7.09
C SER A 66 1.43 25.04 5.63
N THR A 67 2.38 24.70 4.74
CA THR A 67 2.26 24.90 3.29
C THR A 67 1.53 23.73 2.65
N VAL A 68 1.92 22.49 2.96
CA VAL A 68 1.36 21.30 2.32
C VAL A 68 -0.13 21.14 2.62
N ARG A 69 -0.59 21.47 3.84
CA ARG A 69 -2.01 21.39 4.23
C ARG A 69 -2.94 22.31 3.43
N ALA A 70 -2.39 23.34 2.79
CA ALA A 70 -3.17 24.27 1.97
C ALA A 70 -3.45 23.71 0.57
N ALA A 71 -2.63 22.77 0.09
CA ALA A 71 -2.79 22.13 -1.20
C ALA A 71 -4.05 21.26 -1.21
N LYS A 72 -4.74 21.24 -2.36
CA LYS A 72 -5.94 20.43 -2.57
C LYS A 72 -5.73 19.40 -3.67
N ILE A 73 -5.96 18.12 -3.35
CA ILE A 73 -5.99 17.03 -4.31
C ILE A 73 -7.17 17.27 -5.28
N ALA A 74 -6.87 17.29 -6.58
CA ALA A 74 -7.79 17.66 -7.65
C ALA A 74 -8.55 18.98 -7.38
N GLY A 75 -7.93 19.92 -6.66
CA GLY A 75 -8.54 21.21 -6.29
C GLY A 75 -9.71 21.11 -5.30
N THR A 76 -9.97 19.93 -4.71
CA THR A 76 -11.21 19.70 -3.92
C THR A 76 -10.97 19.09 -2.54
N GLN A 77 -10.01 18.18 -2.37
CA GLN A 77 -9.80 17.44 -1.12
C GLN A 77 -8.50 17.83 -0.43
N GLU A 78 -8.45 17.80 0.89
CA GLU A 78 -7.19 17.97 1.63
C GLU A 78 -6.30 16.74 1.49
N ILE A 79 -4.98 16.96 1.57
CA ILE A 79 -4.02 15.86 1.68
C ILE A 79 -4.15 15.25 3.09
N PRO A 80 -4.54 13.97 3.21
CA PRO A 80 -4.67 13.34 4.51
C PRO A 80 -3.30 13.11 5.16
N THR A 81 -3.24 13.35 6.47
CA THR A 81 -2.17 12.77 7.29
C THR A 81 -2.44 11.27 7.49
N LEU A 82 -1.39 10.48 7.72
CA LEU A 82 -1.60 9.08 8.07
C LEU A 82 -2.40 8.95 9.38
N ASP A 83 -2.20 9.87 10.32
CA ASP A 83 -2.96 9.91 11.58
C ASP A 83 -4.46 10.00 11.31
N ALA A 84 -4.89 10.91 10.43
CA ALA A 84 -6.29 11.05 10.07
C ALA A 84 -6.87 9.76 9.45
N VAL A 85 -6.09 9.05 8.62
CA VAL A 85 -6.51 7.75 8.05
C VAL A 85 -6.68 6.69 9.15
N LEU A 86 -5.70 6.57 10.05
CA LEU A 86 -5.71 5.57 11.12
C LEU A 86 -6.79 5.84 12.18
N GLU A 87 -7.12 7.11 12.44
CA GLU A 87 -8.16 7.54 13.38
C GLU A 87 -9.57 7.39 12.79
N SER A 88 -9.74 7.69 11.49
CA SER A 88 -11.06 7.65 10.83
C SER A 88 -11.63 6.24 10.74
N TRP A 89 -10.78 5.22 10.57
CA TRP A 89 -11.20 3.82 10.48
C TRP A 89 -10.33 2.90 11.36
N PRO A 90 -10.69 2.72 12.64
CA PRO A 90 -9.91 1.91 13.59
C PRO A 90 -9.77 0.44 13.19
N GLU A 91 -10.78 -0.12 12.51
CA GLU A 91 -10.80 -1.52 12.06
C GLU A 91 -10.15 -1.73 10.69
N LEU A 92 -9.87 -0.65 9.95
CA LEU A 92 -9.30 -0.75 8.61
C LEU A 92 -7.85 -1.19 8.70
N ARG A 93 -7.51 -2.20 7.91
CA ARG A 93 -6.13 -2.67 7.73
C ARG A 93 -5.48 -1.90 6.60
N VAL A 94 -4.28 -1.41 6.85
CA VAL A 94 -3.59 -0.48 5.94
C VAL A 94 -2.24 -1.06 5.54
N ASN A 95 -2.05 -1.30 4.25
CA ASN A 95 -0.74 -1.57 3.67
C ASN A 95 -0.07 -0.25 3.32
N ILE A 96 1.12 0.02 3.88
CA ILE A 96 1.77 1.33 3.81
C ILE A 96 3.13 1.21 3.11
N ASP A 97 3.26 1.78 1.92
CA ASP A 97 4.56 1.93 1.24
C ASP A 97 5.30 3.18 1.76
N CYS A 98 6.38 2.96 2.52
CA CYS A 98 7.25 4.04 2.97
C CYS A 98 8.13 4.55 1.81
N LYS A 99 7.79 5.71 1.22
CA LYS A 99 8.43 6.21 -0.01
C LYS A 99 9.70 7.04 0.18
N SER A 100 9.93 7.58 1.38
CA SER A 100 11.08 8.46 1.64
C SER A 100 11.83 8.12 2.92
N ALA A 101 13.10 8.53 3.00
CA ALA A 101 13.90 8.35 4.22
C ALA A 101 13.35 9.20 5.38
N GLY A 102 12.84 10.40 5.09
CA GLY A 102 12.20 11.29 6.07
C GLY A 102 10.95 10.68 6.71
N ALA A 103 10.23 9.82 5.98
CA ALA A 103 9.05 9.12 6.49
C ALA A 103 9.35 7.97 7.47
N VAL A 104 10.61 7.53 7.62
CA VAL A 104 10.93 6.34 8.44
C VAL A 104 10.58 6.53 9.91
N ALA A 105 11.03 7.62 10.51
CA ALA A 105 10.75 7.88 11.93
C ALA A 105 9.28 8.24 12.16
N PRO A 106 8.68 9.19 11.40
CA PRO A 106 7.27 9.53 11.57
C PRO A 106 6.31 8.35 11.37
N LEU A 107 6.62 7.41 10.44
CA LEU A 107 5.81 6.20 10.27
C LEU A 107 5.86 5.28 11.48
N ALA A 108 7.06 5.01 12.01
CA ALA A 108 7.18 4.20 13.22
C ALA A 108 6.46 4.87 14.40
N ASP A 109 6.65 6.17 14.58
CA ASP A 109 6.03 6.94 15.65
C ASP A 109 4.50 6.96 15.54
N ALA A 110 3.94 7.04 14.32
CA ALA A 110 2.50 6.94 14.08
C ALA A 110 1.96 5.55 14.43
N ILE A 111 2.65 4.47 14.03
CA ILE A 111 2.24 3.09 14.37
C ILE A 111 2.21 2.90 15.89
N GLU A 112 3.23 3.37 16.61
CA GLU A 112 3.29 3.30 18.07
C GLU A 112 2.17 4.11 18.72
N ARG A 113 1.99 5.36 18.30
CA ARG A 113 1.00 6.28 18.87
C ARG A 113 -0.43 5.76 18.73
N HIS A 114 -0.74 5.12 17.62
CA HIS A 114 -2.06 4.55 17.32
C HIS A 114 -2.21 3.09 17.71
N ALA A 115 -1.19 2.48 18.32
CA ALA A 115 -1.13 1.04 18.61
C ALA A 115 -1.55 0.17 17.40
N ALA A 116 -1.13 0.58 16.19
CA ALA A 116 -1.65 0.03 14.94
C ALA A 116 -0.90 -1.23 14.47
N HIS A 117 -0.09 -1.84 15.34
CA HIS A 117 0.80 -2.95 14.99
C HIS A 117 0.09 -4.13 14.33
N ASP A 118 -1.12 -4.44 14.79
CA ASP A 118 -1.89 -5.61 14.37
C ASP A 118 -2.76 -5.36 13.11
N ARG A 119 -2.76 -4.11 12.59
CA ARG A 119 -3.56 -3.71 11.42
C ARG A 119 -2.78 -2.98 10.33
N VAL A 120 -1.47 -2.83 10.50
CA VAL A 120 -0.59 -2.22 9.49
C VAL A 120 0.35 -3.26 8.90
N CYS A 121 0.48 -3.23 7.57
CA CYS A 121 1.57 -3.87 6.86
C CYS A 121 2.56 -2.80 6.40
N VAL A 122 3.83 -2.90 6.82
CA VAL A 122 4.88 -1.97 6.38
C VAL A 122 5.58 -2.52 5.15
N ALA A 123 5.40 -1.81 4.04
CA ALA A 123 6.04 -2.05 2.76
C ALA A 123 7.12 -0.99 2.47
N SER A 124 8.04 -1.33 1.56
CA SER A 124 8.88 -0.35 0.85
C SER A 124 9.73 -1.03 -0.21
N PHE A 125 9.81 -0.44 -1.41
CA PHE A 125 10.74 -0.89 -2.45
C PHE A 125 12.19 -0.95 -1.95
N SER A 126 12.57 -0.04 -1.04
CA SER A 126 13.87 -0.08 -0.37
C SER A 126 13.86 -1.00 0.84
N ASP A 127 14.58 -2.12 0.75
CA ASP A 127 14.81 -3.04 1.88
C ASP A 127 15.49 -2.36 3.07
N LYS A 128 16.41 -1.41 2.82
CA LYS A 128 17.08 -0.64 3.87
C LYS A 128 16.07 0.20 4.65
N ARG A 129 15.18 0.90 3.93
CA ARG A 129 14.17 1.79 4.51
C ARG A 129 13.13 1.00 5.27
N ARG A 130 12.60 -0.08 4.68
CA ARG A 130 11.68 -1.02 5.35
C ARG A 130 12.25 -1.49 6.69
N ARG A 131 13.45 -2.07 6.68
CA ARG A 131 14.10 -2.52 7.93
C ARG A 131 14.37 -1.37 8.91
N ALA A 132 14.55 -0.14 8.44
CA ALA A 132 14.73 1.02 9.32
C ALA A 132 13.44 1.40 10.06
N VAL A 133 12.27 1.25 9.43
CA VAL A 133 10.97 1.38 10.11
C VAL A 133 10.81 0.26 11.14
N LEU A 134 10.97 -1.00 10.72
CA LEU A 134 10.75 -2.16 11.59
C LEU A 134 11.61 -2.14 12.86
N ARG A 135 12.88 -1.70 12.77
CA ARG A 135 13.78 -1.61 13.94
C ARG A 135 13.37 -0.56 14.97
N ARG A 136 12.46 0.36 14.63
CA ARG A 136 11.98 1.40 15.54
C ARG A 136 10.72 0.99 16.29
N LEU A 137 10.07 -0.09 15.88
CA LEU A 137 8.83 -0.55 16.49
C LEU A 137 9.10 -1.38 17.75
N THR A 138 8.25 -1.19 18.75
CA THR A 138 8.28 -1.91 20.03
C THR A 138 7.67 -3.32 19.91
N ARG A 139 6.80 -3.51 18.91
CA ARG A 139 6.12 -4.76 18.58
C ARG A 139 6.24 -5.02 17.07
N PRO A 140 6.18 -6.29 16.64
CA PRO A 140 6.19 -6.61 15.21
C PRO A 140 4.92 -6.08 14.52
N VAL A 141 5.07 -5.79 13.23
CA VAL A 141 4.00 -5.53 12.25
C VAL A 141 4.14 -6.55 11.12
N ALA A 142 3.09 -6.76 10.34
CA ALA A 142 3.23 -7.43 9.06
C ALA A 142 4.17 -6.60 8.15
N THR A 143 4.94 -7.25 7.29
CA THR A 143 5.86 -6.56 6.38
C THR A 143 6.03 -7.27 5.05
N SER A 144 6.11 -6.47 3.97
CA SER A 144 6.38 -6.99 2.63
C SER A 144 7.88 -7.06 2.30
N GLY A 145 8.27 -7.88 1.32
CA GLY A 145 9.65 -7.89 0.82
C GLY A 145 9.98 -6.60 0.06
N GLY A 146 11.18 -6.03 0.26
CA GLY A 146 11.66 -4.96 -0.62
C GLY A 146 12.16 -5.50 -1.97
N GLN A 147 12.55 -4.62 -2.89
CA GLN A 147 12.90 -4.99 -4.26
C GLN A 147 14.05 -6.01 -4.32
N SER A 148 15.05 -5.92 -3.44
CA SER A 148 16.19 -6.86 -3.45
C SER A 148 15.80 -8.24 -2.91
N VAL A 149 14.87 -8.30 -1.96
CA VAL A 149 14.28 -9.56 -1.47
C VAL A 149 13.43 -10.18 -2.58
N ILE A 150 12.52 -9.41 -3.18
CA ILE A 150 11.63 -9.87 -4.25
C ILE A 150 12.44 -10.38 -5.44
N THR A 151 13.45 -9.64 -5.88
CA THR A 151 14.28 -10.03 -7.04
C THR A 151 14.99 -11.35 -6.80
N ARG A 152 15.66 -11.51 -5.65
CA ARG A 152 16.34 -12.75 -5.29
C ARG A 152 15.37 -13.92 -5.21
N PHE A 153 14.20 -13.70 -4.62
CA PHE A 153 13.15 -14.71 -4.57
C PHE A 153 12.72 -15.13 -5.97
N VAL A 154 12.31 -14.19 -6.83
CA VAL A 154 11.88 -14.48 -8.22
C VAL A 154 12.96 -15.28 -8.97
N LEU A 155 14.24 -14.97 -8.78
CA LEU A 155 15.38 -15.68 -9.36
C LEU A 155 15.67 -17.09 -8.81
N GLY A 156 14.90 -17.59 -7.84
CA GLY A 156 15.10 -18.95 -7.30
C GLY A 156 15.79 -19.01 -5.94
N MET A 157 16.23 -17.88 -5.40
CA MET A 157 17.03 -17.86 -4.17
C MET A 157 16.12 -17.86 -2.93
N ARG A 158 16.63 -18.40 -1.82
CA ARG A 158 16.01 -18.23 -0.51
C ARG A 158 16.17 -16.77 -0.07
N ALA A 159 15.05 -16.08 0.15
CA ALA A 159 15.06 -14.65 0.45
C ALA A 159 13.88 -14.16 1.31
N LEU A 160 12.94 -15.03 1.69
CA LEU A 160 11.68 -14.65 2.33
C LEU A 160 11.70 -14.70 3.86
N ASP A 161 12.84 -14.99 4.47
CA ASP A 161 12.97 -15.02 5.93
C ASP A 161 12.56 -13.67 6.55
N GLY A 162 11.58 -13.71 7.46
CA GLY A 162 11.04 -12.52 8.15
C GLY A 162 10.24 -11.58 7.24
N VAL A 163 9.55 -12.14 6.23
CA VAL A 163 8.64 -11.42 5.34
C VAL A 163 7.29 -12.14 5.27
N ASP A 164 6.22 -11.42 5.58
CA ASP A 164 4.85 -11.97 5.64
C ASP A 164 4.19 -12.00 4.26
N CYS A 165 4.55 -11.08 3.36
CA CYS A 165 4.07 -11.08 1.99
C CYS A 165 5.11 -10.60 0.95
N VAL A 166 4.96 -11.04 -0.28
CA VAL A 166 5.63 -10.43 -1.44
C VAL A 166 4.61 -9.65 -2.26
N GLN A 167 5.01 -8.47 -2.71
CA GLN A 167 4.17 -7.57 -3.49
C GLN A 167 4.80 -7.37 -4.86
N VAL A 168 4.28 -8.04 -5.88
CA VAL A 168 4.94 -8.19 -7.18
C VAL A 168 4.09 -7.66 -8.34
N PRO A 169 4.72 -7.20 -9.44
CA PRO A 169 3.99 -6.94 -10.66
C PRO A 169 3.54 -8.25 -11.32
N GLN A 170 2.56 -8.19 -12.23
CA GLN A 170 2.17 -9.34 -13.04
C GLN A 170 3.34 -9.88 -13.89
N ALA A 171 4.15 -8.96 -14.45
CA ALA A 171 5.27 -9.24 -15.33
C ALA A 171 6.43 -8.25 -15.15
N ALA A 172 7.63 -8.67 -15.53
CA ALA A 172 8.83 -7.83 -15.63
C ALA A 172 9.26 -7.78 -17.10
N GLY A 173 8.84 -6.74 -17.81
CA GLY A 173 8.92 -6.71 -19.27
C GLY A 173 8.10 -7.86 -19.88
N PRO A 174 8.66 -8.68 -20.79
CA PRO A 174 7.93 -9.78 -21.42
C PRO A 174 7.80 -11.02 -20.52
N LEU A 175 8.45 -11.06 -19.36
CA LEU A 175 8.51 -12.24 -18.51
C LEU A 175 7.41 -12.22 -17.44
N PRO A 176 6.55 -13.25 -17.37
CA PRO A 176 5.58 -13.34 -16.28
C PRO A 176 6.30 -13.57 -14.95
N VAL A 177 6.01 -12.73 -13.96
CA VAL A 177 6.56 -12.84 -12.61
C VAL A 177 5.69 -13.77 -11.78
N VAL A 178 4.37 -13.65 -11.92
CA VAL A 178 3.41 -14.47 -11.18
C VAL A 178 3.16 -15.78 -11.93
N THR A 179 3.62 -16.88 -11.34
CA THR A 179 3.41 -18.24 -11.85
C THR A 179 2.97 -19.15 -10.71
N ALA A 180 2.26 -20.24 -11.02
CA ALA A 180 1.84 -21.21 -10.00
C ALA A 180 3.04 -21.79 -9.22
N ARG A 181 4.21 -21.90 -9.85
CA ARG A 181 5.46 -22.33 -9.17
C ARG A 181 5.94 -21.27 -8.17
N MET A 182 5.91 -20.00 -8.56
CA MET A 182 6.31 -18.89 -7.69
C MET A 182 5.38 -18.78 -6.48
N VAL A 183 4.06 -18.87 -6.69
CA VAL A 183 3.04 -18.83 -5.62
C VAL A 183 3.25 -19.98 -4.64
N ARG A 184 3.33 -21.22 -5.12
CA ARG A 184 3.59 -22.38 -4.25
C ARG A 184 4.86 -22.25 -3.42
N ARG A 185 5.93 -21.69 -3.99
CA ARG A 185 7.19 -21.49 -3.27
C ARG A 185 7.04 -20.45 -2.15
N ALA A 186 6.35 -19.34 -2.41
CA ALA A 186 6.07 -18.35 -1.36
C ALA A 186 5.25 -18.98 -0.23
N HIS A 187 4.19 -19.73 -0.57
CA HIS A 187 3.36 -20.43 0.41
C HIS A 187 4.12 -21.51 1.21
N THR A 188 5.09 -22.19 0.59
CA THR A 188 5.96 -23.16 1.29
C THR A 188 6.81 -22.48 2.37
N ASP A 189 7.17 -21.22 2.15
CA ASP A 189 7.92 -20.40 3.10
C ASP A 189 6.99 -19.64 4.08
N GLY A 190 5.66 -19.87 4.02
CA GLY A 190 4.66 -19.21 4.86
C GLY A 190 4.35 -17.75 4.47
N THR A 191 4.78 -17.32 3.28
CA THR A 191 4.65 -15.94 2.79
C THR A 191 3.49 -15.81 1.81
N GLN A 192 2.65 -14.79 1.98
CA GLN A 192 1.57 -14.46 1.04
C GLN A 192 2.08 -13.82 -0.24
N VAL A 193 1.32 -13.95 -1.34
CA VAL A 193 1.58 -13.29 -2.62
C VAL A 193 0.49 -12.27 -2.90
N HIS A 194 0.86 -11.00 -2.97
CA HIS A 194 -0.01 -9.92 -3.43
C HIS A 194 0.47 -9.38 -4.77
N VAL A 195 -0.46 -9.03 -5.67
CA VAL A 195 -0.14 -8.57 -7.02
C VAL A 195 -0.68 -7.16 -7.24
N TRP A 196 0.16 -6.28 -7.80
CA TRP A 196 -0.17 -4.89 -8.12
C TRP A 196 0.25 -4.55 -9.56
N THR A 197 -0.33 -3.54 -10.20
CA THR A 197 -1.72 -3.10 -10.04
C THR A 197 -2.56 -3.94 -10.99
N VAL A 198 -3.71 -4.44 -10.53
CA VAL A 198 -4.56 -5.36 -11.31
C VAL A 198 -5.96 -4.77 -11.43
N ASP A 199 -6.31 -4.28 -12.62
CA ASP A 199 -7.57 -3.54 -12.84
C ASP A 199 -8.56 -4.26 -13.75
N GLU A 200 -8.08 -5.22 -14.54
CA GLU A 200 -8.88 -5.98 -15.49
C GLU A 200 -9.44 -7.25 -14.84
N ALA A 201 -10.75 -7.50 -15.02
CA ALA A 201 -11.45 -8.63 -14.40
C ALA A 201 -10.84 -9.99 -14.81
N ASP A 202 -10.49 -10.16 -16.09
CA ASP A 202 -9.88 -11.40 -16.59
C ASP A 202 -8.54 -11.70 -15.92
N ASP A 203 -7.73 -10.66 -15.68
CA ASP A 203 -6.47 -10.80 -14.93
C ASP A 203 -6.73 -11.12 -13.46
N MET A 204 -7.73 -10.50 -12.83
CA MET A 204 -8.12 -10.83 -11.46
C MET A 204 -8.50 -12.30 -11.32
N HIS A 205 -9.37 -12.81 -12.20
CA HIS A 205 -9.76 -14.23 -12.22
C HIS A 205 -8.54 -15.14 -12.38
N ARG A 206 -7.70 -14.87 -13.40
CA ARG A 206 -6.50 -15.66 -13.69
C ARG A 206 -5.53 -15.69 -12.50
N LEU A 207 -5.27 -14.55 -11.87
CA LEU A 207 -4.35 -14.47 -10.73
C LEU A 207 -4.92 -15.16 -9.49
N LEU A 208 -6.22 -15.00 -9.21
CA LEU A 208 -6.89 -15.72 -8.12
C LEU A 208 -6.87 -17.23 -8.34
N ASP A 209 -7.00 -17.71 -9.59
CA ASP A 209 -6.87 -19.13 -9.93
C ASP A 209 -5.44 -19.67 -9.76
N LEU A 210 -4.42 -18.81 -9.89
CA LEU A 210 -3.04 -19.14 -9.54
C LEU A 210 -2.81 -19.24 -8.02
N GLY A 211 -3.78 -18.81 -7.21
CA GLY A 211 -3.74 -18.87 -5.75
C GLY A 211 -3.05 -17.68 -5.10
N VAL A 212 -3.02 -16.49 -5.73
CA VAL A 212 -2.52 -15.29 -5.04
C VAL A 212 -3.45 -14.91 -3.88
N ASP A 213 -2.89 -14.39 -2.81
CA ASP A 213 -3.61 -14.07 -1.56
C ASP A 213 -4.22 -12.67 -1.57
N GLY A 214 -3.75 -11.79 -2.45
CA GLY A 214 -4.19 -10.41 -2.50
C GLY A 214 -4.00 -9.75 -3.86
N LEU A 215 -4.95 -8.89 -4.22
CA LEU A 215 -4.87 -8.01 -5.39
C LEU A 215 -4.90 -6.57 -4.91
N ILE A 216 -4.00 -5.74 -5.43
CA ILE A 216 -3.97 -4.29 -5.25
C ILE A 216 -4.49 -3.69 -6.56
N THR A 217 -5.57 -2.91 -6.48
CA THR A 217 -6.34 -2.48 -7.64
C THR A 217 -6.85 -1.05 -7.49
N ASP A 218 -6.85 -0.29 -8.58
CA ASP A 218 -7.54 0.99 -8.69
C ASP A 218 -9.05 0.78 -8.95
N ARG A 219 -9.44 -0.43 -9.38
CA ARG A 219 -10.80 -0.86 -9.70
C ARG A 219 -11.39 -1.75 -8.60
N ALA A 220 -11.51 -1.17 -7.40
CA ALA A 220 -12.09 -1.87 -6.24
C ALA A 220 -13.53 -2.36 -6.48
N ASP A 221 -14.31 -1.65 -7.30
CA ASP A 221 -15.64 -2.05 -7.79
C ASP A 221 -15.59 -3.34 -8.62
N THR A 222 -14.65 -3.41 -9.56
CA THR A 222 -14.42 -4.60 -10.39
C THR A 222 -13.97 -5.76 -9.52
N LEU A 223 -13.00 -5.56 -8.62
CA LEU A 223 -12.52 -6.62 -7.73
C LEU A 223 -13.62 -7.16 -6.83
N LYS A 224 -14.46 -6.29 -6.25
CA LYS A 224 -15.62 -6.74 -5.47
C LYS A 224 -16.54 -7.61 -6.32
N SER A 225 -16.86 -7.18 -7.54
CA SER A 225 -17.73 -7.92 -8.44
C SER A 225 -17.16 -9.30 -8.79
N VAL A 226 -15.85 -9.38 -9.06
CA VAL A 226 -15.12 -10.65 -9.30
C VAL A 226 -15.19 -11.56 -8.08
N LEU A 227 -14.92 -11.04 -6.88
CA LEU A 227 -14.96 -11.84 -5.65
C LEU A 227 -16.37 -12.34 -5.33
N GLN A 228 -17.41 -11.53 -5.57
CA GLN A 228 -18.81 -11.96 -5.43
C GLN A 228 -19.16 -13.09 -6.40
N GLN A 229 -18.77 -12.99 -7.68
CA GLN A 229 -18.98 -14.05 -8.67
C GLN A 229 -18.28 -15.36 -8.29
N ARG A 230 -17.16 -15.27 -7.58
CA ARG A 230 -16.38 -16.40 -7.08
C ARG A 230 -16.88 -16.94 -5.74
N GLY A 231 -17.86 -16.30 -5.10
CA GLY A 231 -18.28 -16.65 -3.73
C GLY A 231 -17.20 -16.41 -2.67
N GLN A 232 -16.32 -15.44 -2.92
CA GLN A 232 -15.18 -15.06 -2.08
C GLN A 232 -15.37 -13.67 -1.45
N TRP A 233 -16.61 -13.19 -1.41
CA TRP A 233 -17.00 -11.92 -0.81
C TRP A 233 -18.21 -12.16 0.09
N ASP A 234 -18.00 -12.00 1.39
CA ASP A 234 -19.05 -12.13 2.42
C ASP A 234 -19.89 -10.84 2.57
#